data_AF-A0A7S1E033-F1
#
_entry.id   AF-A0A7S1E033-F1
#
_cell.length_a   1.000
_cell.length_b   1.000
_cell.length_c   1.000
_cell.angle_alpha   90.00
_cell.angle_beta   90.00
_cell.angle_gamma   90.00
#
_symmetry.space_group_name_H-M   'P 1'
#
loop_
_entity.id
_entity.type
_entity.pdbx_description
1 polymer ?
#
loop_
_entity_poly.entity_id
_entity_poly.type
_entity_poly.pdbx_seq_one_letter_code
_entity_poly.pdbx_strand_id
1 'polypeptide(L)'
;KALAPTPPATWDEVIALDRKLAAQGKHAILWHFTKSFFTWPMMAGAGGVIFGRDAQGDFDAGQVGVNTDGALKAAQVLERLIKDGHMPKGANYAEMESAFARGEVAMMISGPWAWDNARRAKIDFGVAAIPAVVPGKPSKSFVGVLGCMISAPSRHKDIAKEFIENHLMRPEALKVLDADVPIGVPAHKAFYAELSVNPLIKASMTNARNGE
;
A
#
# COMPACT_ATOMS: atom_id res chain seq x y z
N LYS A 1 -7.72 14.40 -4.00
CA LYS A 1 -7.83 15.55 -3.07
C LYS A 1 -9.19 16.23 -3.11
N ALA A 2 -9.79 16.49 -4.28
CA ALA A 2 -11.09 17.17 -4.39
C ALA A 2 -12.22 16.53 -3.54
N LEU A 3 -12.27 15.20 -3.48
CA LEU A 3 -13.31 14.46 -2.73
C LEU A 3 -12.93 14.15 -1.26
N ALA A 4 -11.65 14.28 -0.92
CA ALA A 4 -11.08 13.99 0.39
C ALA A 4 -9.92 14.96 0.65
N PRO A 5 -10.21 16.25 0.94
CA PRO A 5 -9.18 17.26 1.12
C PRO A 5 -8.32 16.99 2.35
N THR A 6 -8.93 16.48 3.40
CA THR A 6 -8.26 15.91 4.57
C THR A 6 -8.48 14.40 4.55
N PRO A 7 -7.43 13.57 4.42
CA PRO A 7 -7.58 12.13 4.44
C PRO A 7 -8.04 11.67 5.85
N PRO A 8 -9.07 10.82 5.95
CA PRO A 8 -9.52 10.24 7.21
C PRO A 8 -8.41 9.52 7.98
N ALA A 9 -8.35 9.73 9.30
CA ALA A 9 -7.43 9.03 10.18
C ALA A 9 -8.00 7.70 10.73
N THR A 10 -9.33 7.58 10.74
CA THR A 10 -10.06 6.42 11.28
C THR A 10 -11.09 5.87 10.30
N TRP A 11 -11.48 4.61 10.46
CA TRP A 11 -12.51 4.00 9.61
C TRP A 11 -13.91 4.57 9.82
N ASP A 12 -14.22 5.09 11.01
CA ASP A 12 -15.48 5.82 11.23
C ASP A 12 -15.52 7.14 10.46
N GLU A 13 -14.39 7.85 10.33
CA GLU A 13 -14.28 9.02 9.46
C GLU A 13 -14.42 8.66 7.98
N VAL A 14 -13.89 7.50 7.54
CA VAL A 14 -14.11 6.98 6.18
C VAL A 14 -15.60 6.75 5.92
N ILE A 15 -16.29 6.09 6.86
CA ILE A 15 -17.73 5.84 6.78
C ILE A 15 -18.53 7.16 6.74
N ALA A 16 -18.14 8.13 7.56
CA ALA A 16 -18.77 9.45 7.55
C ALA A 16 -18.53 10.19 6.23
N LEU A 17 -17.35 10.07 5.65
CA LEU A 17 -17.03 10.62 4.32
C LEU A 17 -17.85 9.92 3.23
N ASP A 18 -17.99 8.60 3.28
CA ASP A 18 -18.74 7.83 2.28
C ASP A 18 -20.21 8.26 2.23
N ARG A 19 -20.84 8.41 3.40
CA ARG A 19 -22.23 8.92 3.50
C ARG A 19 -22.41 10.30 2.86
N LYS A 20 -21.41 11.18 2.97
CA LYS A 20 -21.45 12.50 2.33
C LYS A 20 -21.29 12.41 0.82
N LEU A 21 -20.44 11.52 0.34
CA LEU A 21 -20.16 11.32 -1.08
C LEU A 21 -21.28 10.56 -1.79
N ALA A 22 -22.02 9.69 -1.08
CA ALA A 22 -23.14 8.94 -1.62
C ALA A 22 -24.23 9.85 -2.21
N ALA A 23 -24.44 11.05 -1.63
CA ALA A 23 -25.36 12.06 -2.18
C ALA A 23 -24.97 12.57 -3.59
N GLN A 24 -23.72 12.33 -4.00
CA GLN A 24 -23.18 12.67 -5.33
C GLN A 24 -22.98 11.44 -6.21
N GLY A 25 -23.47 10.26 -5.79
CA GLY A 25 -23.25 8.99 -6.48
C GLY A 25 -21.80 8.49 -6.41
N LYS A 26 -21.06 8.85 -5.36
CA LYS A 26 -19.64 8.52 -5.17
C LYS A 26 -19.41 7.77 -3.87
N HIS A 27 -18.29 7.06 -3.78
CA HIS A 27 -17.87 6.34 -2.58
C HIS A 27 -16.59 6.92 -1.98
N ALA A 28 -16.36 6.72 -0.68
CA ALA A 28 -15.15 7.20 -0.03
C ALA A 28 -13.92 6.40 -0.43
N ILE A 29 -14.03 5.07 -0.48
CA ILE A 29 -12.86 4.21 -0.64
C ILE A 29 -13.21 2.93 -1.38
N LEU A 30 -12.25 2.43 -2.16
CA LEU A 30 -12.27 1.09 -2.71
C LEU A 30 -10.85 0.54 -2.73
N TRP A 31 -10.67 -0.75 -2.44
CA TRP A 31 -9.39 -1.43 -2.68
C TRP A 31 -9.57 -2.91 -3.02
N HIS A 32 -8.50 -3.55 -3.50
CA HIS A 32 -8.47 -4.98 -3.83
C HIS A 32 -8.43 -5.86 -2.56
N PHE A 33 -9.47 -5.77 -1.73
CA PHE A 33 -9.50 -6.37 -0.39
C PHE A 33 -9.49 -7.90 -0.37
N THR A 34 -9.77 -8.55 -1.50
CA THR A 34 -9.68 -10.01 -1.68
C THR A 34 -8.24 -10.51 -1.80
N LYS A 35 -7.25 -9.60 -1.92
CA LYS A 35 -5.83 -9.92 -1.80
C LYS A 35 -5.32 -9.45 -0.44
N SER A 36 -4.81 -10.40 0.35
CA SER A 36 -4.33 -10.16 1.71
C SER A 36 -3.33 -9.01 1.79
N PHE A 37 -2.44 -8.84 0.80
CA PHE A 37 -1.46 -7.76 0.74
C PHE A 37 -2.06 -6.35 1.00
N PHE A 38 -3.23 -6.05 0.43
CA PHE A 38 -3.85 -4.72 0.56
C PHE A 38 -4.66 -4.55 1.86
N THR A 39 -5.12 -5.65 2.45
CA THR A 39 -5.95 -5.65 3.68
C THR A 39 -5.13 -5.88 4.95
N TRP A 40 -3.99 -6.57 4.83
CA TRP A 40 -3.07 -6.84 5.93
C TRP A 40 -2.67 -5.61 6.75
N PRO A 41 -2.51 -4.40 6.18
CA PRO A 41 -2.14 -3.24 6.98
C PRO A 41 -3.13 -2.89 8.09
N MET A 42 -4.41 -3.20 7.89
CA MET A 42 -5.44 -3.06 8.93
C MET A 42 -5.25 -4.10 10.03
N MET A 43 -5.00 -5.36 9.65
CA MET A 43 -4.81 -6.49 10.57
C MET A 43 -3.58 -6.26 11.46
N ALA A 44 -2.43 -6.00 10.85
CA ALA A 44 -1.16 -5.79 11.55
C ALA A 44 -1.18 -4.54 12.44
N GLY A 45 -1.79 -3.44 11.97
CA GLY A 45 -1.99 -2.23 12.78
C GLY A 45 -2.83 -2.45 14.03
N ALA A 46 -3.81 -3.34 13.95
CA ALA A 46 -4.64 -3.70 15.10
C ALA A 46 -3.97 -4.71 16.05
N GLY A 47 -2.85 -5.33 15.66
CA GLY A 47 -2.12 -6.32 16.46
C GLY A 47 -2.15 -7.75 15.91
N GLY A 48 -2.53 -7.93 14.64
CA GLY A 48 -2.29 -9.18 13.92
C GLY A 48 -0.81 -9.40 13.65
N VAL A 49 -0.39 -10.66 13.60
CA VAL A 49 0.99 -11.08 13.29
C VAL A 49 0.92 -12.31 12.40
N ILE A 50 1.74 -12.40 11.34
CA ILE A 50 1.76 -13.62 10.51
C ILE A 50 2.45 -14.74 11.28
N PHE A 51 3.73 -14.52 11.61
CA PHE A 51 4.55 -15.42 12.40
C PHE A 51 5.20 -14.65 13.54
N GLY A 52 5.10 -15.21 14.74
CA GLY A 52 5.82 -14.75 15.92
C GLY A 52 7.33 -14.91 15.75
N ARG A 53 8.06 -14.48 16.78
CA ARG A 53 9.51 -14.58 16.84
C ARG A 53 9.90 -15.59 17.92
N ASP A 54 10.89 -16.42 17.67
CA ASP A 54 11.47 -17.28 18.70
C ASP A 54 12.41 -16.49 19.65
N ALA A 55 13.07 -17.20 20.56
CA ALA A 55 14.00 -16.58 21.52
C ALA A 55 15.25 -15.98 20.85
N GLN A 56 15.56 -16.38 19.62
CA GLN A 56 16.68 -15.91 18.81
C GLN A 56 16.27 -14.72 17.92
N GLY A 57 14.97 -14.46 17.80
CA GLY A 57 14.42 -13.41 16.95
C GLY A 57 14.17 -13.87 15.52
N ASP A 58 14.20 -15.17 15.23
CA ASP A 58 13.82 -15.73 13.94
C ASP A 58 12.30 -15.92 13.87
N PHE A 59 11.74 -15.93 12.66
CA PHE A 59 10.31 -16.19 12.49
C PHE A 59 9.99 -17.65 12.83
N ASP A 60 8.98 -17.85 13.67
CA ASP A 60 8.51 -19.18 14.09
C ASP A 60 7.16 -19.49 13.43
N ALA A 61 7.17 -20.47 12.50
CA ALA A 61 5.98 -20.93 11.81
C ALA A 61 4.95 -21.63 12.73
N GLY A 62 5.36 -22.07 13.93
CA GLY A 62 4.46 -22.60 14.96
C GLY A 62 3.71 -21.51 15.73
N GLN A 63 4.15 -20.26 15.65
CA GLN A 63 3.54 -19.11 16.33
C GLN A 63 2.75 -18.24 15.35
N VAL A 64 1.56 -18.70 14.95
CA VAL A 64 0.70 -17.96 14.02
C VAL A 64 -0.22 -17.01 14.79
N GLY A 65 -0.18 -15.71 14.45
CA GLY A 65 -0.92 -14.64 15.14
C GLY A 65 -2.01 -13.97 14.30
N VAL A 66 -2.52 -14.64 13.26
CA VAL A 66 -3.46 -14.00 12.29
C VAL A 66 -4.88 -13.83 12.84
N ASN A 67 -5.20 -14.46 13.97
CA ASN A 67 -6.51 -14.41 14.63
C ASN A 67 -6.44 -13.82 16.05
N THR A 68 -5.58 -12.83 16.26
CA THR A 68 -5.61 -12.06 17.52
C THR A 68 -6.88 -11.22 17.62
N ASP A 69 -7.25 -10.78 18.83
CA ASP A 69 -8.38 -9.86 19.04
C ASP A 69 -8.27 -8.58 18.17
N GLY A 70 -7.04 -8.12 17.92
CA GLY A 70 -6.75 -7.02 17.02
C GLY A 70 -7.09 -7.34 15.57
N ALA A 71 -6.60 -8.45 15.06
CA ALA A 71 -6.91 -8.90 13.71
C ALA A 71 -8.42 -9.14 13.51
N LEU A 72 -9.10 -9.70 14.52
CA LEU A 72 -10.55 -9.88 14.49
C LEU A 72 -11.29 -8.53 14.39
N LYS A 73 -10.87 -7.51 15.15
CA LYS A 73 -11.44 -6.15 15.02
C LYS A 73 -11.24 -5.56 13.63
N ALA A 74 -10.07 -5.74 13.03
CA ALA A 74 -9.80 -5.29 11.66
C ALA A 74 -10.70 -6.02 10.63
N ALA A 75 -10.90 -7.33 10.80
CA ALA A 75 -11.82 -8.11 9.98
C ALA A 75 -13.27 -7.63 10.13
N GLN A 76 -13.72 -7.30 11.34
CA GLN A 76 -15.04 -6.75 11.61
C GLN A 76 -15.25 -5.37 11.00
N VAL A 77 -14.20 -4.52 10.96
CA VAL A 77 -14.26 -3.25 10.23
C VAL A 77 -14.46 -3.47 8.73
N LEU A 78 -13.70 -4.39 8.12
CA LEU A 78 -13.88 -4.74 6.70
C LEU A 78 -15.29 -5.31 6.45
N GLU A 79 -15.75 -6.21 7.32
CA GLU A 79 -17.10 -6.78 7.24
C GLU A 79 -18.17 -5.68 7.31
N ARG A 80 -18.03 -4.72 8.23
CA ARG A 80 -18.95 -3.58 8.38
C ARG A 80 -18.98 -2.71 7.12
N LEU A 81 -17.83 -2.39 6.53
CA LEU A 81 -17.77 -1.62 5.28
C LEU A 81 -18.56 -2.29 4.15
N ILE A 82 -18.51 -3.62 4.07
CA ILE A 82 -19.22 -4.39 3.04
C ILE A 82 -20.71 -4.53 3.38
N LYS A 83 -21.05 -4.92 4.62
CA LYS A 83 -22.44 -5.14 5.05
C LYS A 83 -23.27 -3.86 5.03
N ASP A 84 -22.68 -2.73 5.41
CA ASP A 84 -23.35 -1.43 5.47
C ASP A 84 -23.38 -0.73 4.10
N GLY A 85 -22.80 -1.34 3.05
CA GLY A 85 -22.85 -0.83 1.67
C GLY A 85 -21.83 0.27 1.35
N HIS A 86 -20.85 0.51 2.22
CA HIS A 86 -19.74 1.44 1.96
C HIS A 86 -18.72 0.90 0.94
N MET A 87 -18.69 -0.42 0.74
CA MET A 87 -17.93 -1.09 -0.30
C MET A 87 -18.74 -2.24 -0.92
N PRO A 88 -18.47 -2.61 -2.18
CA PRO A 88 -19.09 -3.78 -2.81
C PRO A 88 -18.63 -5.09 -2.15
N LYS A 89 -19.37 -6.17 -2.40
CA LYS A 89 -19.06 -7.53 -1.91
C LYS A 89 -17.75 -8.12 -2.47
N GLY A 90 -17.26 -7.56 -3.57
CA GLY A 90 -15.99 -7.90 -4.17
C GLY A 90 -15.47 -6.70 -4.96
N ALA A 91 -14.15 -6.53 -4.95
CA ALA A 91 -13.47 -5.57 -5.80
C ALA A 91 -12.11 -6.15 -6.17
N ASN A 92 -11.81 -6.20 -7.46
CA ASN A 92 -10.48 -6.53 -7.94
C ASN A 92 -9.64 -5.26 -8.17
N TYR A 93 -8.36 -5.45 -8.48
CA TYR A 93 -7.41 -4.34 -8.67
C TYR A 93 -7.81 -3.42 -9.82
N ALA A 94 -8.26 -3.97 -10.95
CA ALA A 94 -8.61 -3.20 -12.13
C ALA A 94 -9.88 -2.36 -11.89
N GLU A 95 -10.88 -2.94 -11.23
CA GLU A 95 -12.11 -2.24 -10.83
C GLU A 95 -11.80 -1.05 -9.91
N MET A 96 -10.95 -1.28 -8.90
CA MET A 96 -10.47 -0.22 -7.99
C MET A 96 -9.78 0.92 -8.74
N GLU A 97 -8.75 0.62 -9.56
CA GLU A 97 -8.02 1.65 -10.29
C GLU A 97 -8.93 2.41 -11.26
N SER A 98 -9.83 1.70 -11.93
CA SER A 98 -10.75 2.28 -12.90
C SER A 98 -11.75 3.23 -12.23
N ALA A 99 -12.31 2.84 -11.08
CA ALA A 99 -13.21 3.70 -10.29
C ALA A 99 -12.49 4.95 -9.77
N PHE A 100 -11.24 4.82 -9.33
CA PHE A 100 -10.45 5.97 -8.87
C PHE A 100 -10.10 6.92 -10.04
N ALA A 101 -9.68 6.36 -11.18
CA ALA A 101 -9.38 7.12 -12.40
C ALA A 101 -10.60 7.87 -12.97
N ARG A 102 -11.82 7.33 -12.78
CA ARG A 102 -13.08 8.01 -13.12
C ARG A 102 -13.58 8.99 -12.06
N GLY A 103 -12.91 9.05 -10.90
CA GLY A 103 -13.33 9.91 -9.78
C GLY A 103 -14.64 9.48 -9.11
N GLU A 104 -14.98 8.19 -9.21
CA GLU A 104 -16.15 7.56 -8.57
C GLU A 104 -15.88 7.21 -7.11
N VAL A 105 -14.62 6.90 -6.77
CA VAL A 105 -14.15 6.71 -5.39
C VAL A 105 -13.14 7.79 -5.01
N ALA A 106 -13.23 8.31 -3.78
CA ALA A 106 -12.36 9.39 -3.33
C ALA A 106 -10.93 8.93 -2.99
N MET A 107 -10.78 7.66 -2.58
CA MET A 107 -9.52 7.08 -2.10
C MET A 107 -9.39 5.63 -2.58
N MET A 108 -8.14 5.17 -2.69
CA MET A 108 -7.81 3.75 -2.90
C MET A 108 -6.60 3.36 -2.06
N ILE A 109 -6.48 2.08 -1.70
CA ILE A 109 -5.26 1.52 -1.08
C ILE A 109 -4.46 0.82 -2.18
N SER A 110 -3.32 1.40 -2.54
CA SER A 110 -2.38 0.83 -3.51
C SER A 110 -0.95 1.29 -3.26
N GLY A 111 -0.01 0.83 -4.08
CA GLY A 111 1.39 1.23 -4.06
C GLY A 111 1.74 2.29 -5.11
N PRO A 112 3.02 2.70 -5.17
CA PRO A 112 3.51 3.73 -6.09
C PRO A 112 3.28 3.45 -7.57
N TRP A 113 3.22 2.17 -7.96
CA TRP A 113 2.94 1.75 -9.34
C TRP A 113 1.59 2.26 -9.87
N ALA A 114 0.61 2.55 -9.00
CA ALA A 114 -0.71 3.07 -9.41
C ALA A 114 -0.71 4.57 -9.77
N TRP A 115 0.37 5.29 -9.43
CA TRP A 115 0.43 6.75 -9.58
C TRP A 115 0.45 7.20 -11.03
N ASP A 116 1.08 6.42 -11.93
CA ASP A 116 1.10 6.77 -13.36
C ASP A 116 -0.32 6.81 -13.94
N ASN A 117 -1.12 5.75 -13.69
CA ASN A 117 -2.51 5.70 -14.12
C ASN A 117 -3.34 6.86 -13.56
N ALA A 118 -3.15 7.22 -12.28
CA ALA A 118 -3.82 8.38 -11.69
C ALA A 118 -3.42 9.71 -12.35
N ARG A 119 -2.14 9.89 -12.69
CA ARG A 119 -1.64 11.08 -13.41
C ARG A 119 -2.20 11.16 -14.82
N ARG A 120 -2.22 10.04 -15.55
CA ARG A 120 -2.79 9.94 -16.90
C ARG A 120 -4.29 10.25 -16.92
N ALA A 121 -5.00 9.83 -15.87
CA ALA A 121 -6.41 10.18 -15.63
C ALA A 121 -6.62 11.63 -15.15
N LYS A 122 -5.55 12.42 -14.99
CA LYS A 122 -5.57 13.82 -14.53
C LYS A 122 -6.18 13.99 -13.15
N ILE A 123 -6.09 12.97 -12.29
CA ILE A 123 -6.53 13.05 -10.90
C ILE A 123 -5.48 13.82 -10.09
N ASP A 124 -5.90 14.89 -9.41
CA ASP A 124 -5.07 15.50 -8.35
C ASP A 124 -5.17 14.67 -7.07
N PHE A 125 -4.15 13.84 -6.85
CA PHE A 125 -4.06 12.93 -5.72
C PHE A 125 -2.94 13.30 -4.74
N GLY A 126 -3.04 12.74 -3.54
CA GLY A 126 -2.00 12.72 -2.52
C GLY A 126 -1.86 11.31 -1.98
N VAL A 127 -0.83 11.09 -1.17
CA VAL A 127 -0.61 9.83 -0.46
C VAL A 127 -0.66 10.12 1.03
N ALA A 128 -1.37 9.27 1.78
CA ALA A 128 -1.60 9.42 3.20
C ALA A 128 -1.42 8.07 3.92
N ALA A 129 -1.52 8.07 5.24
CA ALA A 129 -1.57 6.84 6.02
C ALA A 129 -2.88 6.09 5.79
N ILE A 130 -2.83 4.76 5.90
CA ILE A 130 -4.05 3.93 5.94
C ILE A 130 -4.75 4.20 7.28
N PRO A 131 -6.09 4.39 7.29
CA PRO A 131 -6.82 4.68 8.51
C PRO A 131 -6.62 3.62 9.60
N ALA A 132 -6.46 4.07 10.84
CA ALA A 132 -6.25 3.19 11.97
C ALA A 132 -7.53 2.44 12.34
N VAL A 133 -7.42 1.12 12.56
CA VAL A 133 -8.50 0.29 13.13
C VAL A 133 -8.68 0.59 14.62
N VAL A 134 -7.57 0.76 15.34
CA VAL A 134 -7.56 1.13 16.76
C VAL A 134 -6.97 2.53 16.88
N PRO A 135 -7.68 3.51 17.47
CA PRO A 135 -7.15 4.87 17.63
C PRO A 135 -5.76 4.87 18.28
N GLY A 136 -4.84 5.65 17.70
CA GLY A 136 -3.44 5.72 18.15
C GLY A 136 -2.55 4.54 17.72
N LYS A 137 -3.10 3.51 17.05
CA LYS A 137 -2.31 2.42 16.45
C LYS A 137 -2.34 2.54 14.93
N PRO A 138 -1.28 3.08 14.29
CA PRO A 138 -1.25 3.22 12.84
C PRO A 138 -1.36 1.86 12.17
N SER A 139 -2.02 1.82 11.00
CA SER A 139 -1.93 0.66 10.12
C SER A 139 -0.49 0.38 9.72
N LYS A 140 -0.13 -0.91 9.67
CA LYS A 140 1.24 -1.37 9.40
C LYS A 140 1.32 -2.02 8.04
N SER A 141 1.76 -1.28 7.03
CA SER A 141 1.85 -1.82 5.67
C SER A 141 2.79 -3.01 5.60
N PHE A 142 2.44 -4.04 4.84
CA PHE A 142 3.39 -5.09 4.48
C PHE A 142 4.39 -4.48 3.49
N VAL A 143 5.64 -4.29 3.92
CA VAL A 143 6.63 -3.59 3.08
C VAL A 143 7.28 -4.55 2.10
N GLY A 144 6.91 -4.43 0.83
CA GLY A 144 7.58 -5.14 -0.26
C GLY A 144 8.84 -4.40 -0.72
N VAL A 145 9.96 -5.12 -0.83
CA VAL A 145 11.18 -4.62 -1.49
C VAL A 145 11.30 -5.30 -2.85
N LEU A 146 11.11 -4.53 -3.92
CA LEU A 146 11.35 -5.03 -5.28
C LEU A 146 12.84 -5.32 -5.44
N GLY A 147 13.17 -6.57 -5.80
CA GLY A 147 14.53 -7.01 -5.99
C GLY A 147 14.69 -7.90 -7.21
N CYS A 148 15.89 -7.91 -7.78
CA CYS A 148 16.28 -8.82 -8.84
C CYS A 148 17.05 -10.00 -8.25
N MET A 149 16.56 -11.22 -8.48
CA MET A 149 17.21 -12.44 -8.01
C MET A 149 17.84 -13.18 -9.19
N ILE A 150 19.05 -13.69 -9.00
CA ILE A 150 19.73 -14.53 -10.00
C ILE A 150 19.35 -15.99 -9.74
N SER A 151 18.76 -16.64 -10.75
CA SER A 151 18.40 -18.05 -10.65
C SER A 151 19.61 -18.94 -10.36
N ALA A 152 19.52 -19.76 -9.31
CA ALA A 152 20.60 -20.67 -8.87
C ALA A 152 21.19 -21.56 -9.99
N PRO A 153 20.41 -22.15 -10.92
CA PRO A 153 20.96 -22.92 -12.03
C PRO A 153 21.56 -22.08 -13.19
N SER A 154 21.49 -20.74 -13.15
CA SER A 154 21.98 -19.90 -14.26
C SER A 154 23.46 -20.14 -14.55
N ARG A 155 23.82 -20.28 -15.83
CA ARG A 155 25.21 -20.34 -16.30
C ARG A 155 25.85 -18.96 -16.50
N HIS A 156 25.07 -17.88 -16.34
CA HIS A 156 25.49 -16.50 -16.60
C HIS A 156 25.42 -15.63 -15.34
N LYS A 157 25.78 -16.17 -14.18
CA LYS A 157 25.66 -15.45 -12.89
C LYS A 157 26.50 -14.17 -12.86
N ASP A 158 27.71 -14.22 -13.37
CA ASP A 158 28.61 -13.05 -13.37
C ASP A 158 28.10 -11.93 -14.26
N ILE A 159 27.57 -12.28 -15.45
CA ILE A 159 26.96 -11.31 -16.37
C ILE A 159 25.68 -10.72 -15.75
N ALA A 160 24.84 -11.54 -15.12
CA ALA A 160 23.64 -11.05 -14.46
C ALA A 160 23.97 -10.14 -13.28
N LYS A 161 25.00 -10.48 -12.49
CA LYS A 161 25.50 -9.65 -11.39
C LYS A 161 26.05 -8.32 -11.92
N GLU A 162 26.87 -8.34 -12.96
CA GLU A 162 27.40 -7.14 -13.63
C GLU A 162 26.25 -6.24 -14.11
N PHE A 163 25.25 -6.81 -14.77
CA PHE A 163 24.08 -6.05 -15.21
C PHE A 163 23.33 -5.43 -14.03
N ILE A 164 23.06 -6.19 -12.96
CA ILE A 164 22.31 -5.68 -11.81
C ILE A 164 23.11 -4.58 -11.10
N GLU A 165 24.34 -4.86 -10.68
CA GLU A 165 25.14 -3.96 -9.86
C GLU A 165 25.62 -2.74 -10.65
N ASN A 166 26.12 -2.98 -11.86
CA ASN A 166 26.84 -1.98 -12.63
C ASN A 166 26.04 -1.43 -13.80
N HIS A 167 24.78 -1.82 -14.05
CA HIS A 167 23.94 -1.14 -15.04
C HIS A 167 22.60 -0.73 -14.45
N LEU A 168 21.81 -1.68 -13.97
CA LEU A 168 20.46 -1.46 -13.46
C LEU A 168 20.43 -0.56 -12.22
N MET A 169 21.35 -0.78 -11.28
CA MET A 169 21.38 -0.05 -10.01
C MET A 169 22.04 1.33 -10.09
N ARG A 170 22.46 1.78 -11.28
CA ARG A 170 22.94 3.15 -11.49
C ARG A 170 21.78 4.15 -11.36
N PRO A 171 21.98 5.33 -10.74
CA PRO A 171 20.92 6.34 -10.63
C PRO A 171 20.24 6.68 -11.95
N GLU A 172 20.98 6.73 -13.06
CA GLU A 172 20.43 7.06 -14.38
C GLU A 172 19.47 5.98 -14.89
N ALA A 173 19.79 4.70 -14.67
CA ALA A 173 18.92 3.60 -15.05
C ALA A 173 17.67 3.54 -14.16
N LEU A 174 17.82 3.76 -12.84
CA LEU A 174 16.70 3.82 -11.91
C LEU A 174 15.75 4.98 -12.24
N LYS A 175 16.26 6.12 -12.71
CA LYS A 175 15.45 7.24 -13.21
C LYS A 175 14.62 6.87 -14.43
N VAL A 176 15.19 6.09 -15.36
CA VAL A 176 14.44 5.60 -16.52
C VAL A 176 13.28 4.69 -16.09
N LEU A 177 13.53 3.78 -15.15
CA LEU A 177 12.48 2.90 -14.62
C LEU A 177 11.38 3.68 -13.88
N ASP A 178 11.76 4.60 -12.99
CA ASP A 178 10.80 5.41 -12.21
C ASP A 178 9.95 6.34 -13.09
N ALA A 179 10.52 6.80 -14.21
CA ALA A 179 9.81 7.62 -15.19
C ALA A 179 8.76 6.85 -16.00
N ASP A 180 8.93 5.53 -16.19
CA ASP A 180 7.94 4.66 -16.84
C ASP A 180 6.82 4.26 -15.87
N VAL A 181 7.20 3.58 -14.78
CA VAL A 181 6.28 3.23 -13.68
C VAL A 181 6.97 3.53 -12.35
N PRO A 182 6.38 4.37 -11.48
CA PRO A 182 7.04 4.76 -10.24
C PRO A 182 7.43 3.55 -9.39
N ILE A 183 8.73 3.41 -9.11
CA ILE A 183 9.28 2.27 -8.37
C ILE A 183 9.14 2.45 -6.85
N GLY A 184 8.63 3.61 -6.42
CA GLY A 184 8.36 3.92 -5.03
C GLY A 184 9.58 4.47 -4.30
N VAL A 185 9.81 4.01 -3.08
CA VAL A 185 10.98 4.40 -2.29
C VAL A 185 12.15 3.50 -2.71
N PRO A 186 13.14 4.01 -3.47
CA PRO A 186 14.22 3.16 -3.96
C PRO A 186 15.19 2.78 -2.83
N ALA A 187 15.77 1.58 -2.92
CA ALA A 187 16.82 1.13 -2.00
C ALA A 187 18.13 1.91 -2.20
N HIS A 188 18.37 2.45 -3.40
CA HIS A 188 19.56 3.22 -3.70
C HIS A 188 19.55 4.58 -2.99
N LYS A 189 20.43 4.76 -2.00
CA LYS A 189 20.42 5.92 -1.08
C LYS A 189 20.50 7.28 -1.78
N ALA A 190 21.38 7.44 -2.78
CA ALA A 190 21.51 8.72 -3.48
C ALA A 190 20.24 9.08 -4.25
N PHE A 191 19.70 8.13 -5.02
CA PHE A 191 18.44 8.31 -5.74
C PHE A 191 17.26 8.54 -4.79
N TYR A 192 17.20 7.87 -3.63
CA TYR A 192 16.21 8.19 -2.60
C TYR A 192 16.34 9.62 -2.10
N ALA A 193 17.56 10.11 -1.84
CA ALA A 193 17.77 11.49 -1.40
C ALA A 193 17.20 12.50 -2.41
N GLU A 194 17.41 12.26 -3.71
CA GLU A 194 16.81 13.06 -4.79
C GLU A 194 15.27 13.01 -4.76
N LEU A 195 14.68 11.81 -4.65
CA LEU A 195 13.22 11.63 -4.66
C LEU A 195 12.51 12.07 -3.37
N SER A 196 13.22 12.16 -2.25
CA SER A 196 12.65 12.42 -0.92
C SER A 196 11.95 13.78 -0.78
N VAL A 197 12.24 14.72 -1.68
CA VAL A 197 11.56 16.02 -1.78
C VAL A 197 10.13 15.89 -2.29
N ASN A 198 9.80 14.80 -3.00
CA ASN A 198 8.45 14.52 -3.48
C ASN A 198 7.55 14.12 -2.29
N PRO A 199 6.43 14.83 -2.05
CA PRO A 199 5.56 14.53 -0.91
C PRO A 199 4.94 13.12 -0.98
N LEU A 200 4.72 12.57 -2.17
CA LEU A 200 4.22 11.21 -2.34
C LEU A 200 5.24 10.18 -1.83
N ILE A 201 6.51 10.36 -2.18
CA ILE A 201 7.62 9.51 -1.75
C ILE A 201 7.83 9.62 -0.24
N LYS A 202 7.78 10.85 0.32
CA LYS A 202 7.88 11.07 1.76
C LYS A 202 6.76 10.35 2.53
N ALA A 203 5.52 10.44 2.04
CA ALA A 203 4.39 9.75 2.65
C ALA A 203 4.53 8.22 2.55
N SER A 204 4.94 7.71 1.38
CA SER A 204 5.23 6.27 1.20
C SER A 204 6.32 5.77 2.15
N MET A 205 7.39 6.54 2.34
CA MET A 205 8.45 6.16 3.29
C MET A 205 7.95 6.15 4.73
N THR A 206 7.10 7.11 5.13
CA THR A 206 6.47 7.09 6.45
C THR A 206 5.61 5.84 6.64
N ASN A 207 4.80 5.47 5.64
CA ASN A 207 4.00 4.25 5.67
C ASN A 207 4.87 2.98 5.73
N ALA A 208 6.00 2.96 5.02
CA ALA A 208 6.96 1.85 5.08
C ALA A 208 7.64 1.75 6.47
N ARG A 209 8.04 2.87 7.07
CA ARG A 209 8.63 2.89 8.43
C ARG A 209 7.66 2.44 9.52
N ASN A 210 6.38 2.73 9.34
CA ASN A 210 5.31 2.27 10.22
C ASN A 210 4.88 0.83 9.92
N GLY A 211 5.34 0.26 8.81
CA GLY A 211 5.01 -1.08 8.37
C GLY A 211 5.78 -2.17 9.10
N GLU A 212 5.67 -3.38 8.56
CA GLU A 212 6.42 -4.56 8.95
C GLU A 212 7.01 -5.29 7.74
#